data_AF-X0AQ16-F1
#
_entry.id   AF-X0AQ16-F1
#
_cell.length_a   1.000
_cell.length_b   1.000
_cell.length_c   1.000
_cell.angle_alpha   90.00
_cell.angle_beta   90.00
_cell.angle_gamma   90.00
#
_symmetry.space_group_name_H-M   'P 1'
#
loop_
_entity.id
_entity.type
_entity.pdbx_description
1 polymer ?
#
loop_
_entity_poly.entity_id
_entity_poly.type
_entity_poly.pdbx_seq_one_letter_code
_entity_poly.pdbx_strand_id
1 'polypeptide(L)'
;MAPTQANAAFVWRQFIDLSCSNSKKSKRYRCRHCQKDFAATSVGRPKEHLAACEKWQAKQRQERQAQDNAGYLPSYSEAIQKKITEVGIQHISQDESHSYAYGAAAAVIAGGRPFSLFESRRWRYFFTRIKPGWKPPSRAAITRILPGFY
;
A
#
# COMPACT_ATOMS: atom_id res chain seq x y z
N MET A 1 -22.88 10.94 10.36
CA MET A 1 -23.03 9.83 11.32
C MET A 1 -21.67 9.17 11.55
N ALA A 2 -21.39 8.74 12.78
CA ALA A 2 -20.05 8.56 13.37
C ALA A 2 -19.08 7.61 12.60
N PRO A 3 -17.78 7.95 12.48
CA PRO A 3 -16.75 7.01 12.03
C PRO A 3 -16.28 6.17 13.24
N THR A 4 -17.01 5.12 13.58
CA THR A 4 -16.87 4.40 14.86
C THR A 4 -15.83 3.27 14.87
N GLN A 5 -14.72 3.39 14.12
CA GLN A 5 -13.63 2.39 14.17
C GLN A 5 -12.20 2.95 14.23
N ALA A 6 -12.00 4.26 14.48
CA ALA A 6 -10.65 4.81 14.59
C ALA A 6 -9.96 4.62 15.97
N ASN A 7 -10.64 4.19 17.04
CA ASN A 7 -10.25 4.71 18.37
C ASN A 7 -9.64 3.73 19.39
N ALA A 8 -9.45 2.45 19.10
CA ALA A 8 -8.86 1.51 20.06
C ALA A 8 -7.40 1.16 19.71
N ALA A 9 -7.15 0.68 18.50
CA ALA A 9 -5.81 0.28 18.05
C ALA A 9 -4.83 1.46 18.03
N PHE A 10 -5.29 2.64 17.60
CA PHE A 10 -4.47 3.85 17.59
C PHE A 10 -4.04 4.28 19.00
N VAL A 11 -4.96 4.23 19.96
CA VAL A 11 -4.68 4.56 21.37
C VAL A 11 -3.62 3.62 21.92
N TRP A 12 -3.78 2.30 21.73
CA TRP A 12 -2.80 1.31 22.21
C TRP A 12 -1.40 1.45 21.58
N ARG A 13 -1.28 1.93 20.33
CA ARG A 13 0.04 2.22 19.72
C ARG A 13 0.84 3.28 20.47
N GLN A 14 0.19 4.13 21.26
CA GLN A 14 0.85 5.16 22.07
C GLN A 14 1.36 4.63 23.43
N PHE A 15 1.08 3.35 23.74
CA PHE A 15 1.50 2.69 24.97
C PHE A 15 2.45 1.52 24.67
N ILE A 16 3.22 1.14 25.67
CA ILE A 16 4.06 -0.06 25.69
C ILE A 16 3.40 -1.02 26.67
N ASP A 17 3.12 -2.24 26.22
CA ASP A 17 2.63 -3.29 27.11
C ASP A 17 3.80 -3.82 27.94
N LEU A 18 3.69 -3.71 29.26
CA LEU A 18 4.67 -4.16 30.24
C LEU A 18 4.29 -5.52 30.85
N SER A 19 3.28 -6.19 30.31
CA SER A 19 2.82 -7.48 30.83
C SER A 19 3.87 -8.57 30.53
N CYS A 20 4.65 -8.96 31.55
CA CYS A 20 5.40 -10.21 31.49
C CYS A 20 4.42 -11.40 31.40
N SER A 21 4.80 -12.43 30.64
CA SER A 21 4.08 -13.67 30.29
C SER A 21 3.49 -14.52 31.43
N ASN A 22 3.46 -14.03 32.67
CA ASN A 22 2.84 -14.69 33.81
C ASN A 22 1.39 -14.23 33.97
N SER A 23 0.47 -15.10 33.56
CA SER A 23 -0.98 -14.96 33.42
C SER A 23 -1.80 -14.63 34.68
N LYS A 24 -1.17 -14.18 35.77
CA LYS A 24 -1.84 -13.85 37.05
C LYS A 24 -1.74 -12.37 37.46
N LYS A 25 -1.12 -11.50 36.66
CA LYS A 25 -0.98 -10.07 36.97
C LYS A 25 -1.78 -9.21 35.98
N SER A 26 -2.39 -8.13 36.48
CA SER A 26 -3.14 -7.17 35.67
C SER A 26 -2.27 -6.58 34.56
N LYS A 27 -2.83 -6.41 33.35
CA LYS A 27 -2.11 -5.84 32.21
C LYS A 27 -1.66 -4.42 32.54
N ARG A 28 -0.34 -4.19 32.47
CA ARG A 28 0.28 -2.90 32.77
C ARG A 28 0.75 -2.26 31.49
N TYR A 29 0.49 -0.97 31.35
CA TYR A 29 0.85 -0.19 30.18
C TYR A 29 1.67 1.02 30.60
N ARG A 30 2.67 1.34 29.79
CA ARG A 30 3.51 2.54 29.93
C ARG A 30 3.23 3.50 28.79
N CYS A 31 2.94 4.76 29.09
CA CYS A 31 2.78 5.79 28.06
C CYS A 31 4.13 6.08 27.39
N ARG A 32 4.19 6.05 26.06
CA ARG A 32 5.43 6.37 25.30
C ARG A 32 5.87 7.83 25.45
N HIS A 33 4.94 8.73 25.80
CA HIS A 33 5.18 10.18 25.81
C HIS A 33 5.58 10.70 27.19
N CYS A 34 4.93 10.23 28.26
CA CYS A 34 5.20 10.68 29.63
C CYS A 34 5.84 9.60 30.52
N GLN A 35 6.02 8.39 30.01
CA GLN A 35 6.58 7.23 30.73
C GLN A 35 5.81 6.85 32.01
N LYS A 36 4.59 7.36 32.22
CA LYS A 36 3.73 6.97 33.35
C LYS A 36 3.19 5.55 33.12
N ASP A 37 3.28 4.75 34.17
CA ASP A 37 2.79 3.38 34.21
C ASP A 37 1.40 3.33 34.83
N PHE A 38 0.50 2.55 34.23
CA PHE A 38 -0.83 2.33 34.78
C PHE A 38 -1.40 0.97 34.37
N ALA A 39 -2.32 0.46 35.16
CA ALA A 39 -3.07 -0.75 34.84
C ALA A 39 -4.37 -0.38 34.13
N ALA A 40 -4.61 -0.97 32.96
CA ALA A 40 -5.82 -0.74 32.20
C ALA A 40 -6.35 -2.05 31.60
N THR A 41 -7.65 -2.30 31.80
CA THR A 41 -8.38 -3.43 31.21
C THR A 41 -9.16 -3.03 29.97
N SER A 42 -9.32 -1.72 29.72
CA SER A 42 -10.06 -1.16 28.59
C SER A 42 -9.39 0.12 28.07
N VAL A 43 -9.80 0.56 26.86
CA VAL A 43 -9.25 1.73 26.16
C VAL A 43 -9.61 3.07 26.84
N GLY A 44 -10.62 3.09 27.72
CA GLY A 44 -11.12 4.32 28.36
C GLY A 44 -10.05 5.08 29.12
N ARG A 45 -9.39 4.42 30.08
CA ARG A 45 -8.30 5.02 30.89
C ARG A 45 -7.10 5.49 30.05
N PRO A 46 -6.57 4.68 29.10
CA PRO A 46 -5.55 5.15 28.16
C PRO A 46 -5.97 6.40 27.36
N LYS A 47 -7.24 6.46 26.91
CA LYS A 47 -7.76 7.59 26.13
C LYS A 47 -7.86 8.86 26.98
N GLU A 48 -8.37 8.76 28.20
CA GLU A 48 -8.40 9.86 29.18
C GLU A 48 -6.99 10.33 29.52
N HIS A 49 -6.05 9.40 29.70
CA HIS A 49 -4.65 9.73 29.94
C HIS A 49 -4.03 10.50 28.78
N LEU A 50 -4.25 10.09 27.53
CA LEU A 50 -3.77 10.85 26.36
C LEU A 50 -4.41 12.24 26.31
N ALA A 51 -5.70 12.36 26.64
CA ALA A 51 -6.36 13.66 26.72
C ALA A 51 -5.74 14.58 27.78
N ALA A 52 -5.22 14.05 28.89
CA ALA A 52 -4.54 14.84 29.93
C ALA A 52 -3.01 14.96 29.77
N CYS A 53 -2.41 14.23 28.82
CA CYS A 53 -0.96 14.19 28.67
C CYS A 53 -0.43 15.40 27.88
N GLU A 54 0.17 16.36 28.58
CA GLU A 54 0.73 17.59 27.98
C GLU A 54 1.75 17.31 26.87
N LYS A 55 2.64 16.33 27.06
CA LYS A 55 3.65 15.96 26.05
C LYS A 55 3.02 15.41 24.76
N TRP A 56 1.92 14.66 24.90
CA TRP A 56 1.15 14.16 23.75
C TRP A 56 0.39 15.28 23.05
N GLN A 57 -0.27 16.17 23.81
CA GLN A 57 -0.95 17.33 23.24
C GLN A 57 0.02 18.27 22.52
N ALA A 58 1.20 18.52 23.09
CA ALA A 58 2.25 19.34 22.48
C ALA A 58 2.70 18.74 21.14
N LYS A 59 2.94 17.42 21.10
CA LYS A 59 3.27 16.72 19.86
C LYS A 59 2.15 16.80 18.82
N GLN A 60 0.90 16.64 19.23
CA GLN A 60 -0.27 16.78 18.34
C GLN A 60 -0.45 18.21 17.83
N ARG A 61 -0.16 19.23 18.65
CA ARG A 61 -0.16 20.64 18.22
C ARG A 61 0.97 20.90 17.23
N GLN A 62 2.16 20.34 17.46
CA GLN A 62 3.28 20.46 16.54
C GLN A 62 3.02 19.75 15.20
N GLU A 63 2.40 18.55 15.22
CA GLU A 63 1.98 17.84 14.01
C GLU A 63 0.92 18.63 13.23
N ARG A 64 -0.08 19.22 13.91
CA ARG A 64 -1.06 20.12 13.26
C ARG A 64 -0.41 21.38 12.72
N GLN A 65 0.47 22.02 13.49
CA GLN A 65 1.19 23.22 13.04
C GLN A 65 2.13 22.93 11.87
N ALA A 66 2.73 21.74 11.81
CA ALA A 66 3.51 21.28 10.66
C ALA A 66 2.61 21.03 9.43
N GLN A 67 1.39 20.53 9.65
CA GLN A 67 0.39 20.31 8.62
C GLN A 67 -0.23 21.62 8.10
N ASP A 68 -0.35 22.62 8.96
CA ASP A 68 -0.88 23.96 8.61
C ASP A 68 0.19 24.86 7.99
N ASN A 69 1.46 24.78 8.42
CA ASN A 69 2.57 25.53 7.81
C ASN A 69 3.06 24.92 6.49
N ALA A 70 2.92 23.60 6.31
CA ALA A 70 3.10 22.96 5.02
C ALA A 70 1.80 23.10 4.22
N GLY A 71 1.47 24.34 3.81
CA GLY A 71 0.29 24.64 3.01
C GLY A 71 0.02 23.54 1.98
N TYR A 72 -1.06 22.80 2.20
CA TYR A 72 -1.56 21.65 1.43
C TYR A 72 -0.56 21.07 0.43
N LEU A 73 0.46 20.37 0.91
CA LEU A 73 1.16 19.41 0.06
C LEU A 73 0.23 18.19 -0.07
N PRO A 74 -0.24 17.85 -1.27
CA PRO A 74 -1.01 16.63 -1.46
C PRO A 74 -0.19 15.50 -0.87
N SER A 75 -0.86 14.61 -0.14
CA SER A 75 -0.26 13.37 0.34
C SER A 75 0.60 12.81 -0.78
N TYR A 76 1.82 12.37 -0.49
CA TYR A 76 2.75 11.80 -1.49
C TYR A 76 2.07 10.76 -2.40
N SER A 77 0.98 10.14 -1.94
CA SER A 77 0.06 9.31 -2.73
C SER A 77 -0.79 10.06 -3.79
N GLU A 78 -1.34 11.22 -3.48
CA GLU A 78 -2.23 12.00 -4.34
C GLU A 78 -1.48 12.75 -5.45
N ALA A 79 -0.26 13.26 -5.17
CA ALA A 79 0.57 13.91 -6.18
C ALA A 79 1.11 12.90 -7.21
N ILE A 80 1.42 11.67 -6.77
CA ILE A 80 1.76 10.56 -7.65
C ILE A 80 0.51 10.09 -8.41
N GLN A 81 -0.64 9.93 -7.76
CA GLN A 81 -1.88 9.56 -8.43
C GLN A 81 -2.28 10.55 -9.52
N LYS A 82 -2.21 11.87 -9.28
CA LYS A 82 -2.52 12.91 -10.28
C LYS A 82 -1.48 12.99 -11.41
N LYS A 83 -0.17 12.89 -11.13
CA LYS A 83 0.85 12.82 -12.19
C LYS A 83 0.78 11.54 -13.02
N ILE A 84 0.33 10.42 -12.45
CA ILE A 84 0.13 9.16 -13.19
C ILE A 84 -1.12 9.23 -14.06
N THR A 85 -2.13 10.03 -13.68
CA THR A 85 -3.33 10.24 -14.52
C THR A 85 -3.00 11.04 -15.79
N GLU A 86 -2.04 11.96 -15.72
CA GLU A 86 -1.60 12.76 -16.89
C GLU A 86 -0.73 11.98 -17.88
N VAL A 87 -0.14 10.86 -17.46
CA VAL A 87 0.66 9.99 -18.34
C VAL A 87 0.02 8.60 -18.48
N GLY A 88 -1.30 8.50 -18.58
CA GLY A 88 -1.99 7.34 -19.16
C GLY A 88 -1.58 5.93 -18.68
N ILE A 89 -1.01 5.79 -17.48
CA ILE A 89 -0.70 4.50 -16.89
C ILE A 89 -1.88 4.16 -15.99
N GLN A 90 -2.82 3.39 -16.53
CA GLN A 90 -3.91 2.83 -15.75
C GLN A 90 -3.30 1.92 -14.68
N HIS A 91 -3.44 2.30 -13.42
CA HIS A 91 -3.01 1.46 -12.31
C HIS A 91 -3.96 0.26 -12.24
N ILE A 92 -3.45 -0.92 -12.61
CA ILE A 92 -4.23 -2.17 -12.61
C ILE A 92 -4.48 -2.56 -11.16
N SER A 93 -5.73 -2.88 -10.81
CA SER A 93 -6.08 -3.39 -9.49
C SER A 93 -5.46 -4.78 -9.24
N GLN A 94 -5.36 -5.20 -7.98
CA GLN A 94 -4.79 -6.51 -7.65
C GLN A 94 -5.61 -7.66 -8.27
N ASP A 95 -6.94 -7.53 -8.30
CA ASP A 95 -7.84 -8.52 -8.88
C ASP A 95 -7.66 -8.63 -10.40
N GLU A 96 -7.60 -7.49 -11.10
CA GLU A 96 -7.32 -7.46 -12.54
C GLU A 96 -5.93 -8.03 -12.86
N SER A 97 -4.92 -7.71 -12.05
CA SER A 97 -3.58 -8.27 -12.20
C SER A 97 -3.58 -9.80 -12.08
N HIS A 98 -4.40 -10.34 -11.17
CA HIS A 98 -4.53 -11.78 -10.97
C HIS A 98 -5.28 -12.44 -12.14
N SER A 99 -6.33 -11.80 -12.63
CA SER A 99 -7.07 -12.22 -13.84
C SER A 99 -6.14 -12.28 -15.06
N TYR A 100 -5.30 -11.25 -15.27
CA TYR A 100 -4.32 -11.24 -16.35
C TYR A 100 -3.24 -12.33 -16.20
N ALA A 101 -2.81 -12.64 -14.97
CA ALA A 101 -1.87 -13.73 -14.73
C ALA A 101 -2.44 -15.09 -15.14
N TYR A 102 -3.72 -15.36 -14.87
CA TYR A 102 -4.39 -16.58 -15.34
C TYR A 102 -4.49 -16.64 -16.86
N GLY A 103 -4.90 -15.54 -17.50
CA GLY A 103 -4.97 -15.48 -18.97
C GLY A 103 -3.60 -15.72 -19.62
N ALA A 104 -2.55 -15.14 -19.05
CA ALA A 104 -1.17 -15.37 -19.45
C ALA A 104 -0.76 -16.84 -19.30
N ALA A 105 -1.05 -17.48 -18.16
CA ALA A 105 -0.74 -18.88 -17.92
C ALA A 105 -1.47 -19.81 -18.92
N ALA A 106 -2.76 -19.56 -19.17
CA ALA A 106 -3.55 -20.32 -20.14
C ALA A 106 -2.97 -20.20 -21.56
N ALA A 107 -2.57 -18.99 -21.98
CA ALA A 107 -1.96 -18.76 -23.29
C ALA A 107 -0.60 -19.47 -23.44
N VAL A 108 0.20 -19.52 -22.36
CA VAL A 108 1.48 -20.26 -22.34
C VAL A 108 1.25 -21.75 -22.56
N ILE A 109 0.30 -22.34 -21.84
CA ILE A 109 -0.01 -23.77 -21.92
C ILE A 109 -0.59 -24.11 -23.30
N ALA A 110 -1.62 -23.40 -23.74
CA ALA A 110 -2.28 -23.68 -25.01
C ALA A 110 -1.37 -23.43 -26.23
N GLY A 111 -0.49 -22.43 -26.14
CA GLY A 111 0.43 -22.06 -27.20
C GLY A 111 1.78 -22.80 -27.17
N GLY A 112 1.99 -23.70 -26.20
CA GLY A 112 3.27 -24.40 -26.00
C GLY A 112 4.46 -23.44 -25.88
N ARG A 113 4.28 -22.32 -25.16
CA ARG A 113 5.33 -21.32 -24.96
C ARG A 113 6.14 -21.66 -23.71
N PRO A 114 7.43 -21.27 -23.64
CA PRO A 114 8.21 -21.47 -22.42
C PRO A 114 7.70 -20.54 -21.30
N PHE A 115 7.67 -21.03 -20.06
CA PHE A 115 7.31 -20.21 -18.89
C PHE A 115 8.23 -19.00 -18.70
N SER A 116 9.49 -19.10 -19.13
CA SER A 116 10.47 -18.00 -19.14
C SER A 116 10.16 -16.88 -20.15
N LEU A 117 9.07 -16.98 -20.91
CA LEU A 117 8.64 -15.92 -21.83
C LEU A 117 8.49 -14.57 -21.12
N PHE A 118 7.95 -14.56 -19.90
CA PHE A 118 7.78 -13.34 -19.10
C PHE A 118 9.07 -12.85 -18.45
N GLU A 119 10.16 -13.62 -18.52
CA GLU A 119 11.49 -13.23 -18.04
C GLU A 119 12.33 -12.57 -19.13
N SER A 120 12.04 -12.89 -20.40
CA SER A 120 12.75 -12.33 -21.54
C SER A 120 12.63 -10.81 -21.57
N ARG A 121 13.77 -10.13 -21.56
CA ARG A 121 13.86 -8.66 -21.62
C ARG A 121 13.14 -8.09 -22.84
N ARG A 122 13.21 -8.77 -23.99
CA ARG A 122 12.54 -8.33 -25.23
C ARG A 122 11.02 -8.42 -25.11
N TRP A 123 10.51 -9.49 -24.52
CA TRP A 123 9.06 -9.67 -24.29
C TRP A 123 8.52 -8.71 -23.23
N ARG A 124 9.22 -8.54 -22.10
CA ARG A 124 8.87 -7.53 -21.09
C ARG A 124 8.77 -6.14 -21.71
N TYR A 125 9.77 -5.77 -22.49
CA TYR A 125 9.78 -4.48 -23.18
C TYR A 125 8.58 -4.32 -24.14
N PHE A 126 8.30 -5.36 -24.91
CA PHE A 126 7.17 -5.36 -25.82
C PHE A 126 5.83 -5.17 -25.08
N PHE A 127 5.58 -5.93 -24.01
CA PHE A 127 4.35 -5.81 -23.22
C PHE A 127 4.15 -4.41 -22.62
N THR A 128 5.23 -3.73 -22.19
CA THR A 128 5.13 -2.36 -21.67
C THR A 128 4.78 -1.31 -22.72
N ARG A 129 4.97 -1.61 -24.01
CA ARG A 129 4.70 -0.68 -25.11
C ARG A 129 3.34 -0.89 -25.79
N ILE A 130 2.75 -2.07 -25.63
CA ILE A 130 1.47 -2.39 -26.28
C ILE A 130 0.38 -1.49 -25.69
N LYS A 131 -0.37 -0.84 -26.57
CA LYS A 131 -1.54 -0.04 -26.19
C LYS A 131 -2.83 -0.86 -26.33
N PRO A 132 -3.83 -0.63 -25.47
CA PRO A 132 -5.16 -1.20 -25.65
C PRO A 132 -5.70 -0.76 -27.03
N GLY A 133 -6.10 -1.75 -27.85
CA GLY A 133 -6.54 -1.55 -29.24
C GLY A 133 -5.50 -1.94 -30.30
N TRP A 134 -4.24 -2.19 -29.93
CA TRP A 134 -3.28 -2.78 -30.85
C TRP A 134 -3.69 -4.22 -31.21
N LYS A 135 -3.76 -4.53 -32.51
CA LYS A 135 -4.10 -5.86 -33.03
C LYS A 135 -2.84 -6.61 -33.43
N PRO A 136 -2.59 -7.83 -32.92
CA PRO A 136 -1.46 -8.63 -33.33
C PRO A 136 -1.43 -8.87 -34.85
N PRO A 137 -0.28 -8.68 -35.52
CA PRO A 137 -0.14 -8.93 -36.95
C PRO A 137 -0.27 -10.42 -37.27
N SER A 138 -0.72 -10.73 -38.49
CA SER A 138 -0.76 -12.10 -38.99
C SER A 138 0.65 -12.67 -39.18
N ARG A 139 0.77 -14.00 -39.24
CA ARG A 139 2.05 -14.69 -39.53
C ARG A 139 2.72 -14.13 -40.79
N ALA A 140 1.96 -13.96 -41.87
CA ALA A 140 2.48 -13.45 -43.14
C ALA A 140 3.06 -12.03 -43.01
N ALA A 141 2.41 -11.17 -42.22
CA ALA A 141 2.91 -9.83 -41.97
C ALA A 141 4.21 -9.86 -41.15
N ILE A 142 4.31 -10.72 -40.13
CA ILE A 142 5.53 -10.89 -39.33
C ILE A 142 6.68 -11.38 -40.21
N THR A 143 6.46 -12.40 -41.05
CA THR A 143 7.50 -12.95 -41.94
C THR A 143 8.03 -11.90 -42.93
N ARG A 144 7.21 -10.94 -43.35
CA ARG A 144 7.65 -9.84 -44.24
C ARG A 144 8.51 -8.79 -43.50
N ILE A 145 8.27 -8.59 -42.21
CA ILE A 145 8.98 -7.61 -41.36
C ILE A 145 10.34 -8.16 -40.92
N LEU A 146 10.39 -9.46 -40.63
CA LEU A 146 11.66 -10.11 -40.32
C LEU A 146 12.53 -10.07 -41.58
N PRO A 147 13.82 -9.71 -41.48
CA PRO A 147 14.73 -9.86 -42.61
C PRO A 147 14.63 -11.31 -43.08
N GLY A 148 14.65 -11.50 -44.40
CA GLY A 148 14.72 -12.83 -45.00
C GLY A 148 16.03 -13.51 -44.59
N PHE A 149 16.07 -14.05 -43.38
CA PHE A 149 17.06 -15.01 -42.94
C PHE A 149 16.54 -16.37 -43.38
N TYR A 150 16.73 -16.64 -44.66
CA TYR A 150 16.86 -17.97 -45.21
C TYR A 150 18.25 -18.07 -45.83
#